data_AF-A0A258KN51-F1
#
_entry.id   AF-A0A258KN51-F1
#
_cell.length_a   1.000
_cell.length_b   1.000
_cell.length_c   1.000
_cell.angle_alpha   90.00
_cell.angle_beta   90.00
_cell.angle_gamma   90.00
#
_symmetry.space_group_name_H-M   'P 1'
#
loop_
_entity.id
_entity.type
_entity.pdbx_description
1 polymer ?
#
loop_
_entity_poly.entity_id
_entity_poly.type
_entity_poly.pdbx_seq_one_letter_code
_entity_poly.pdbx_strand_id
1 'polypeptide(L)'
;MARRKDPWAGLAWNAWAMGLEASTVIGLRTMKIAAGGAAAQAEIDLMVGEKMTAAMTLPMLAMTGQLGTNGPAVAAGSISHLRKKVRANRRRLSKA
;
A
#
# COMPACT_ATOMS: atom_id res chain seq x y z
N MET A 1 5.61 -13.41 33.37
CA MET A 1 6.48 -12.55 32.56
C MET A 1 5.94 -12.49 31.13
N ALA A 2 5.27 -11.39 30.75
CA ALA A 2 4.85 -11.20 29.36
C ALA A 2 6.08 -10.83 28.52
N ARG A 3 6.47 -11.70 27.58
CA ARG A 3 7.56 -11.44 26.63
C ARG A 3 7.17 -10.18 25.85
N ARG A 4 7.83 -9.05 26.14
CA ARG A 4 7.70 -7.80 25.37
C ARG A 4 8.03 -8.15 23.92
N LYS A 5 7.02 -8.33 23.06
CA LYS A 5 7.25 -8.49 21.61
C LYS A 5 7.92 -7.20 21.16
N ASP A 6 9.12 -7.29 20.60
CA ASP A 6 9.76 -6.13 19.98
C ASP A 6 8.80 -5.59 18.90
N PRO A 7 8.27 -4.36 19.06
CA PRO A 7 7.30 -3.80 18.12
C PRO A 7 7.87 -3.72 16.70
N TRP A 8 9.20 -3.66 16.54
CA TRP A 8 9.86 -3.63 15.23
C TRP A 8 9.88 -4.97 14.52
N ALA A 9 10.00 -6.09 15.24
CA ALA A 9 9.99 -7.41 14.62
C ALA A 9 8.64 -7.73 13.95
N GLY A 10 7.53 -7.39 14.62
CA GLY A 10 6.19 -7.53 14.03
C GLY A 10 5.96 -6.58 12.86
N LEU A 11 6.51 -5.37 12.95
CA LEU A 11 6.45 -4.39 11.87
C LEU A 11 7.21 -4.85 10.62
N ALA A 12 8.41 -5.39 10.80
CA ALA A 12 9.24 -5.91 9.71
C ALA A 12 8.51 -7.03 8.96
N TRP A 13 7.88 -7.96 9.68
CA TRP A 13 7.07 -9.01 9.06
C TRP A 13 5.88 -8.45 8.28
N ASN A 14 5.16 -7.47 8.84
CA ASN A 14 4.04 -6.82 8.17
C ASN A 14 4.49 -6.07 6.90
N ALA A 15 5.63 -5.39 6.96
CA ALA A 15 6.24 -4.71 5.82
C ALA A 15 6.64 -5.71 4.73
N TRP A 16 7.25 -6.84 5.10
CA TRP A 16 7.64 -7.89 4.17
C TRP A 16 6.44 -8.52 3.47
N ALA A 17 5.39 -8.88 4.24
CA ALA A 17 4.15 -9.39 3.69
C ALA A 17 3.46 -8.37 2.76
N MET A 18 3.50 -7.08 3.11
CA MET A 18 2.99 -6.01 2.24
C MET A 18 3.83 -5.88 0.96
N GLY A 19 5.15 -6.05 1.04
CA GLY A 19 6.05 -6.06 -0.12
C GLY A 19 5.66 -7.12 -1.15
N LEU A 20 5.39 -8.35 -0.69
CA LEU A 20 4.92 -9.43 -1.57
C LEU A 20 3.55 -9.11 -2.21
N GLU A 21 2.62 -8.55 -1.45
CA GLU A 21 1.33 -8.10 -1.96
C GLU A 21 1.52 -7.00 -3.03
N ALA A 22 2.45 -6.07 -2.82
CA ALA A 22 2.77 -4.98 -3.74
C ALA A 22 3.44 -5.49 -5.03
N SER A 23 4.40 -6.40 -4.94
CA SER A 23 5.03 -7.03 -6.11
C SER A 23 3.99 -7.74 -7.01
N THR A 24 2.99 -8.38 -6.41
CA THR A 24 1.89 -8.99 -7.17
C THR A 24 1.08 -7.94 -7.94
N VAL A 25 0.74 -6.82 -7.30
CA VAL A 25 0.00 -5.70 -7.94
C VAL A 25 0.80 -5.12 -9.10
N ILE A 26 2.10 -4.93 -8.93
CA ILE A 26 2.99 -4.43 -9.98
C ILE A 26 2.98 -5.40 -11.16
N GLY A 27 3.15 -6.70 -10.93
CA GLY A 27 3.10 -7.71 -11.99
C GLY A 27 1.77 -7.70 -12.75
N LEU A 28 0.63 -7.67 -12.05
CA LEU A 28 -0.70 -7.60 -12.67
C LEU A 28 -0.88 -6.34 -13.53
N ARG A 29 -0.40 -5.19 -13.05
CA ARG A 29 -0.43 -3.92 -13.81
C ARG A 29 0.44 -3.98 -15.04
N THR A 30 1.65 -4.51 -14.92
CA THR A 30 2.55 -4.68 -16.06
C THR A 30 1.92 -5.57 -17.12
N MET A 31 1.28 -6.69 -16.75
CA MET A 31 0.57 -7.54 -17.69
C MET A 31 -0.60 -6.81 -18.37
N LYS A 32 -1.41 -6.09 -17.60
CA LYS A 32 -2.55 -5.33 -18.14
C LYS A 32 -2.12 -4.21 -19.10
N ILE A 33 -1.02 -3.54 -18.79
CA ILE A 33 -0.45 -2.49 -19.64
C ILE A 33 0.18 -3.09 -20.89
N ALA A 34 0.91 -4.20 -20.75
CA ALA A 34 1.54 -4.90 -21.86
C ALA A 34 0.50 -5.47 -22.86
N ALA A 35 -0.69 -5.83 -22.39
CA ALA A 35 -1.80 -6.23 -23.27
C ALA A 35 -2.29 -5.09 -24.19
N GLY A 36 -2.02 -3.82 -23.85
CA GLY A 36 -2.36 -2.67 -24.66
C GLY A 36 -3.85 -2.35 -24.74
N GLY A 37 -4.21 -1.45 -25.66
CA GLY A 37 -5.59 -1.05 -25.92
C GLY A 37 -6.21 -0.12 -24.86
N ALA A 38 -7.52 0.12 -24.96
CA ALA A 38 -8.24 1.06 -24.10
C ALA A 38 -8.19 0.68 -22.60
N ALA A 39 -8.16 -0.62 -22.28
CA ALA A 39 -8.06 -1.10 -20.91
C ALA A 39 -6.70 -0.80 -20.26
N ALA A 40 -5.61 -0.79 -21.05
CA ALA A 40 -4.29 -0.38 -20.59
C ALA A 40 -4.25 1.12 -20.29
N GLN A 41 -4.82 1.95 -21.16
CA GLN A 41 -4.87 3.40 -20.94
C GLN A 41 -5.67 3.76 -19.68
N ALA A 42 -6.85 3.16 -19.52
CA ALA A 42 -7.66 3.36 -18.32
C ALA A 42 -6.93 2.92 -17.03
N GLU A 43 -6.10 1.88 -17.09
CA GLU A 43 -5.26 1.48 -15.95
C GLU A 43 -4.18 2.52 -15.65
N ILE A 44 -3.53 3.08 -16.66
CA ILE A 44 -2.51 4.12 -16.50
C ILE A 44 -3.10 5.38 -15.86
N ASP A 45 -4.25 5.84 -16.34
CA ASP A 45 -4.90 7.04 -15.81
C ASP A 45 -5.33 6.86 -14.35
N LEU A 46 -5.91 5.69 -14.03
CA LEU A 46 -6.24 5.32 -12.66
C LEU A 46 -5.00 5.30 -11.76
N MET A 47 -3.90 4.74 -12.24
CA MET A 47 -2.63 4.70 -11.51
C MET A 47 -2.07 6.09 -11.20
N VAL A 48 -2.29 7.09 -12.06
CA VAL A 48 -1.87 8.47 -11.81
C VAL A 48 -2.74 9.09 -10.72
N GLY A 49 -4.06 8.95 -10.82
CA GLY A 49 -5.00 9.43 -9.80
C GLY A 49 -4.73 8.85 -8.41
N GLU A 50 -4.39 7.56 -8.34
CA GLU A 50 -3.99 6.92 -7.08
C GLU A 50 -2.71 7.51 -6.49
N LYS A 51 -1.68 7.80 -7.31
CA LYS A 51 -0.43 8.40 -6.83
C LYS A 51 -0.66 9.83 -6.34
N MET A 52 -1.47 10.61 -7.04
CA MET A 52 -1.83 11.97 -6.61
C MET A 52 -2.58 11.96 -5.28
N THR A 53 -3.56 11.05 -5.13
CA THR A 53 -4.28 10.86 -3.87
C THR A 53 -3.34 10.45 -2.74
N ALA A 54 -2.43 9.52 -2.99
CA ALA A 54 -1.44 9.06 -2.00
C ALA A 54 -0.49 10.19 -1.56
N ALA A 55 -0.06 11.03 -2.50
CA ALA A 55 0.82 12.18 -2.24
C ALA A 55 0.18 13.21 -1.30
N MET A 56 -1.15 13.35 -1.33
CA MET A 56 -1.88 14.28 -0.43
C MET A 56 -2.26 13.62 0.90
N THR A 57 -2.72 12.36 0.86
CA THR A 57 -3.28 11.67 2.03
C THR A 57 -2.24 11.32 3.09
N LEU A 58 -1.05 10.84 2.72
CA LEU A 58 -0.03 10.44 3.70
C LEU A 58 0.51 11.62 4.53
N PRO A 59 0.88 12.78 3.93
CA PRO A 59 1.26 13.96 4.71
C PRO A 59 0.14 14.45 5.62
N MET A 60 -1.11 14.45 5.15
CA MET A 60 -2.26 14.84 5.96
C MET A 60 -2.48 13.91 7.16
N LEU A 61 -2.34 12.60 6.98
CA LEU A 61 -2.42 11.62 8.07
C LEU A 61 -1.27 11.79 9.08
N ALA A 62 -0.08 12.17 8.61
CA ALA A 62 1.06 12.49 9.47
C ALA A 62 0.80 13.79 10.28
N MET A 63 0.35 14.86 9.62
CA MET A 63 0.06 16.16 10.25
C MET A 63 -1.06 16.08 11.29
N THR A 64 -2.07 15.24 11.06
CA THR A 64 -3.20 15.04 11.98
C THR A 64 -2.91 14.04 13.11
N GLY A 65 -1.70 13.46 13.16
CA GLY A 65 -1.32 12.47 14.15
C GLY A 65 -2.04 11.11 14.02
N GLN A 66 -2.82 10.92 12.95
CA GLN A 66 -3.61 9.69 12.72
C GLN A 66 -2.73 8.47 12.42
N LEU A 67 -1.46 8.67 12.10
CA LEU A 67 -0.50 7.58 11.96
C LEU A 67 -0.01 7.04 13.31
N GLY A 68 -0.11 7.82 14.39
CA GLY A 68 0.34 7.45 15.73
C GLY A 68 1.13 8.57 16.41
N THR A 69 1.35 8.42 17.71
CA THR A 69 1.98 9.45 18.57
C THR A 69 3.45 9.17 18.91
N ASN A 70 3.99 8.03 18.45
CA ASN A 70 5.41 7.66 18.62
C ASN A 70 5.92 6.90 17.39
N GLY A 71 7.26 6.79 17.25
CA GLY A 71 7.91 6.22 16.06
C GLY A 71 7.35 4.86 15.60
N PRO A 72 7.29 3.83 16.47
CA PRO A 72 6.72 2.53 16.10
C PRO A 72 5.24 2.59 15.72
N ALA A 73 4.44 3.42 16.41
CA ALA A 73 3.03 3.58 16.09
C ALA A 73 2.84 4.22 14.71
N VAL A 74 3.58 5.30 14.42
CA VAL A 74 3.58 5.98 13.10
C VAL A 74 3.91 5.01 11.97
N ALA A 75 4.92 4.17 12.17
CA ALA A 75 5.32 3.20 11.17
C ALA A 75 4.25 2.10 10.97
N ALA A 76 3.63 1.63 12.05
CA ALA A 76 2.53 0.66 12.01
C ALA A 76 1.27 1.22 11.33
N GLY A 77 0.89 2.46 11.66
CA GLY A 77 -0.22 3.18 11.02
C GLY A 77 0.00 3.37 9.53
N SER A 78 1.23 3.74 9.14
CA SER A 78 1.63 3.92 7.74
C SER A 78 1.52 2.61 6.96
N ILE A 79 2.07 1.51 7.50
CA ILE A 79 2.02 0.19 6.86
C ILE A 79 0.57 -0.31 6.75
N SER A 80 -0.25 -0.11 7.79
CA SER A 80 -1.67 -0.47 7.75
C SER A 80 -2.43 0.29 6.66
N HIS A 81 -2.19 1.61 6.54
CA HIS A 81 -2.79 2.45 5.52
C HIS A 81 -2.41 1.99 4.11
N LEU A 82 -1.11 1.79 3.85
CA LEU A 82 -0.59 1.34 2.56
C LEU A 82 -1.11 -0.05 2.17
N ARG A 83 -1.09 -1.00 3.12
CA ARG A 83 -1.56 -2.37 2.90
C ARG A 83 -3.04 -2.42 2.49
N LYS A 84 -3.89 -1.55 3.06
CA LYS A 84 -5.31 -1.45 2.64
C LYS A 84 -5.42 -1.08 1.15
N LYS A 85 -4.62 -0.11 0.67
CA LYS A 85 -4.60 0.32 -0.72
C LYS A 85 -4.04 -0.77 -1.65
N VAL A 86 -2.95 -1.44 -1.27
CA VAL A 86 -2.37 -2.56 -2.03
C VAL A 86 -3.37 -3.71 -2.18
N ARG A 87 -4.09 -4.07 -1.11
CA ARG A 87 -5.12 -5.12 -1.15
C ARG A 87 -6.30 -4.77 -2.04
N ALA A 88 -6.78 -3.52 -1.97
CA ALA A 88 -7.84 -3.05 -2.85
C ALA A 88 -7.42 -3.18 -4.33
N ASN A 89 -6.18 -2.77 -4.65
CA ASN A 89 -5.62 -2.91 -5.99
C ASN A 89 -5.49 -4.36 -6.44
N ARG A 90 -4.94 -5.23 -5.60
CA ARG A 90 -4.82 -6.67 -5.89
C ARG A 90 -6.18 -7.28 -6.20
N ARG A 91 -7.20 -7.00 -5.39
CA ARG A 91 -8.57 -7.53 -5.59
C ARG A 91 -9.22 -7.04 -6.88
N ARG A 92 -8.95 -5.80 -7.28
CA ARG A 92 -9.48 -5.24 -8.54
C ARG A 92 -8.80 -5.87 -9.73
N LEU A 93 -7.47 -5.93 -9.70
CA LEU A 93 -6.66 -6.46 -10.80
C LEU A 93 -6.79 -7.97 -10.97
N SER A 94 -7.04 -8.73 -9.89
CA SER A 94 -7.27 -10.17 -9.98
C SER A 94 -8.64 -10.55 -10.55
N LYS A 95 -9.53 -9.57 -10.76
CA LYS A 95 -10.88 -9.76 -11.33
C LYS A 95 -10.99 -9.22 -12.76
N ALA A 96 -9.97 -8.47 -13.20
CA ALA A 96 -9.88 -7.92 -14.55
C ALA A 96 -9.18 -8.94 -15.45
#